data_AF-A0A0F8ZSJ3-F1
#
_entry.id   AF-A0A0F8ZSJ3-F1
#
_cell.length_a   1.000
_cell.length_b   1.000
_cell.length_c   1.000
_cell.angle_alpha   90.00
_cell.angle_beta   90.00
_cell.angle_gamma   90.00
#
_symmetry.space_group_name_H-M   'P 1'
#
loop_
_entity.id
_entity.type
_entity.pdbx_description
1 polymer ?
#
loop_
_entity_poly.entity_id
_entity_poly.type
_entity_poly.pdbx_seq_one_letter_code
_entity_poly.pdbx_strand_id
1 'polypeptide(L)'
;RVKTDLFRNDRGKGTWLLPTTGGNAGVPRIIKTTTPSTGQFVVLPSWSAVIALGDEVEWHWLADPTEWNNALNRGLARYWYVERVPLVGVANQEEYSLAVLPFLRDKEQVHDVRWYPTSGLDVDESFGVDGRWWRIREDEGVLTLQIHPAIATTQTLYLECTRPMPPLYTDDSAAPANVLRS
;
A
#
# COMPACT_ATOMS: atom_id res chain seq x y z
N ARG A 1 7.87 10.82 -25.47
CA ARG A 1 9.05 11.62 -25.04
C ARG A 1 9.29 12.73 -26.05
N VAL A 2 9.09 13.99 -25.65
CA VAL A 2 9.23 15.16 -26.55
C VAL A 2 10.71 15.44 -26.78
N LYS A 3 11.09 15.60 -28.05
CA LYS A 3 12.46 15.80 -28.53
C LYS A 3 12.84 17.28 -28.38
N THR A 4 13.13 17.74 -27.17
CA THR A 4 13.65 19.10 -26.93
C THR A 4 15.14 19.07 -26.60
N ASP A 5 15.87 20.12 -26.96
CA ASP A 5 17.32 20.20 -26.79
C ASP A 5 17.76 20.30 -25.31
N LEU A 6 16.83 20.63 -24.40
CA LEU A 6 17.00 20.53 -22.94
C LEU A 6 17.36 19.10 -22.49
N PHE A 7 16.78 18.07 -23.12
CA PHE A 7 17.11 16.67 -22.81
C PHE A 7 18.44 16.20 -23.41
N ARG A 8 19.03 16.97 -24.33
CA ARG A 8 20.32 16.62 -24.94
C ARG A 8 21.48 17.06 -24.07
N ASN A 9 21.52 18.32 -23.62
CA ASN A 9 22.69 18.86 -22.93
C ASN A 9 22.93 18.26 -21.53
N ASP A 10 21.88 17.85 -20.80
CA ASP A 10 21.97 17.24 -19.47
C ASP A 10 21.48 15.78 -19.47
N ARG A 11 21.75 15.04 -20.56
CA ARG A 11 21.26 13.67 -20.73
C ARG A 11 21.78 12.74 -19.63
N GLY A 12 20.91 12.32 -18.72
CA GLY A 12 21.30 11.40 -17.64
C GLY A 12 21.78 12.07 -16.36
N LYS A 13 21.75 13.40 -16.27
CA LYS A 13 22.03 14.07 -15.00
C LYS A 13 21.13 13.53 -13.88
N GLY A 14 21.72 13.17 -12.74
CA GLY A 14 21.01 12.54 -11.61
C GLY A 14 20.78 11.03 -11.73
N THR A 15 21.21 10.41 -12.83
CA THR A 15 21.28 8.94 -12.98
C THR A 15 22.69 8.43 -12.67
N TRP A 16 22.87 7.11 -12.56
CA TRP A 16 24.09 6.51 -12.04
C TRP A 16 24.85 5.74 -13.11
N LEU A 17 26.18 5.81 -13.07
CA LEU A 17 27.07 4.92 -13.81
C LEU A 17 27.72 3.95 -12.83
N LEU A 18 27.73 2.68 -13.20
CA LEU A 18 28.35 1.60 -12.45
C LEU A 18 29.39 0.91 -13.34
N PRO A 19 30.70 1.09 -13.08
CA PRO A 19 31.72 0.29 -13.74
C PRO A 19 31.59 -1.16 -13.28
N THR A 20 31.48 -2.09 -14.23
CA THR A 20 31.40 -3.54 -13.97
C THR A 20 32.77 -4.20 -14.04
N THR A 21 33.73 -3.57 -14.73
CA THR A 21 35.12 -4.02 -14.82
C THR A 21 36.12 -2.90 -14.52
N GLY A 22 37.41 -3.23 -14.49
CA GLY A 22 38.50 -2.28 -14.31
C GLY A 22 38.75 -1.84 -12.87
N GLY A 23 39.60 -0.83 -12.69
CA GLY A 23 40.07 -0.37 -11.38
C GLY A 23 39.00 0.32 -10.51
N ASN A 24 37.82 0.59 -11.06
CA ASN A 24 36.68 1.18 -10.35
C ASN A 24 35.47 0.23 -10.30
N ALA A 25 35.64 -1.07 -10.60
CA ALA A 25 34.55 -2.04 -10.61
C ALA A 25 33.75 -2.02 -9.29
N GLY A 26 32.41 -1.99 -9.39
CA GLY A 26 31.52 -1.98 -8.24
C GLY A 26 31.37 -0.63 -7.54
N VAL A 27 31.97 0.45 -8.07
CA VAL A 27 31.94 1.78 -7.44
C VAL A 27 31.00 2.73 -8.21
N PRO A 28 29.71 2.83 -7.84
CA PRO A 28 28.76 3.67 -8.57
C PRO A 28 28.97 5.16 -8.33
N ARG A 29 28.67 5.99 -9.33
CA ARG A 29 28.70 7.47 -9.25
C ARG A 29 27.53 8.12 -10.00
N ILE A 30 27.07 9.26 -9.49
CA ILE A 30 26.04 10.08 -10.14
C ILE A 30 26.66 10.86 -11.30
N ILE A 31 25.95 10.93 -12.43
CA ILE A 31 26.28 11.83 -13.53
C ILE A 31 25.96 13.29 -13.13
N LYS A 32 27.00 14.13 -13.11
CA LYS A 32 26.92 15.57 -12.85
C LYS A 32 26.59 16.36 -14.12
N THR A 33 27.28 16.08 -15.22
CA THR A 33 27.09 16.73 -16.53
C THR A 33 27.45 15.77 -17.65
N THR A 34 26.93 16.03 -18.85
CA THR A 34 27.17 15.20 -20.05
C THR A 34 27.49 16.05 -21.26
N THR A 35 28.35 15.55 -22.14
CA THR A 35 28.65 16.16 -23.43
C THR A 35 28.30 15.17 -24.54
N PRO A 36 27.07 15.22 -25.08
CA PRO A 36 26.58 14.21 -26.03
C PRO A 36 27.36 14.15 -27.34
N SER A 37 27.90 15.28 -27.80
CA SER A 37 28.66 15.37 -29.05
C SER A 37 29.97 14.58 -28.99
N THR A 38 30.52 14.37 -27.79
CA THR A 38 31.76 13.61 -27.57
C THR A 38 31.52 12.30 -26.81
N GLY A 39 30.27 12.00 -26.43
CA GLY A 39 29.94 10.81 -25.63
C GLY A 39 30.54 10.81 -24.22
N GLN A 40 30.83 11.98 -23.66
CA GLN A 40 31.51 12.10 -22.36
C GLN A 40 30.54 12.36 -21.22
N PHE A 41 30.85 11.78 -20.06
CA PHE A 41 30.13 11.96 -18.81
C PHE A 41 31.09 12.45 -17.72
N VAL A 42 30.65 13.41 -16.91
CA VAL A 42 31.35 13.81 -15.68
C VAL A 42 30.53 13.29 -14.51
N VAL A 43 31.16 12.54 -13.62
CA VAL A 43 30.50 11.97 -12.44
C VAL A 43 30.91 12.65 -11.13
N LEU A 44 30.10 12.51 -10.08
CA LEU A 44 30.40 13.02 -8.74
C LEU A 44 30.12 11.95 -7.66
N PRO A 45 31.06 11.73 -6.72
CA PRO A 45 32.47 12.17 -6.77
C PRO A 45 33.21 11.56 -7.98
N SER A 46 34.36 12.12 -8.37
CA SER A 46 35.17 11.49 -9.42
C SER A 46 35.62 10.10 -8.98
N TRP A 47 35.77 9.19 -9.93
CA TRP A 47 36.46 7.93 -9.68
C TRP A 47 37.94 8.18 -9.37
N SER A 48 38.53 7.33 -8.53
CA SER A 48 39.92 7.44 -8.13
C SER A 48 40.88 6.93 -9.22
N ALA A 49 40.46 5.92 -9.98
CA ALA A 49 41.19 5.45 -11.15
C ALA A 49 40.57 6.01 -12.44
N VAL A 50 41.39 6.13 -13.49
CA VAL A 50 40.91 6.46 -14.84
C VAL A 50 40.22 5.23 -15.43
N ILE A 51 39.04 5.40 -16.03
CA ILE A 51 38.36 4.35 -16.80
C ILE A 51 39.14 4.13 -18.10
N ALA A 52 39.62 2.91 -18.33
CA ALA A 52 40.43 2.57 -19.49
C ALA A 52 39.57 2.17 -20.70
N LEU A 53 40.17 2.16 -21.88
CA LEU A 53 39.52 1.62 -23.07
C LEU A 53 39.26 0.11 -22.88
N GLY A 54 38.01 -0.31 -23.08
CA GLY A 54 37.58 -1.69 -22.88
C GLY A 54 36.96 -1.97 -21.51
N ASP A 55 36.99 -1.00 -20.57
CA ASP A 55 36.21 -1.11 -19.35
C ASP A 55 34.71 -0.99 -19.64
N GLU A 56 33.92 -1.87 -19.03
CA GLU A 56 32.47 -1.88 -19.14
C GLU A 56 31.84 -1.02 -18.03
N VAL A 57 30.84 -0.23 -18.42
CA VAL A 57 30.09 0.63 -17.51
C VAL A 57 28.61 0.52 -17.84
N GLU A 58 27.82 0.18 -16.82
CA GLU A 58 26.38 0.17 -16.89
C GLU A 58 25.81 1.54 -16.56
N TRP A 59 24.74 1.92 -17.27
CA TRP A 59 24.01 3.16 -17.02
C TRP A 59 22.63 2.86 -16.41
N HIS A 60 22.48 3.20 -15.14
CA HIS A 60 21.30 2.95 -14.32
C HIS A 60 20.40 4.17 -14.23
N TRP A 61 19.16 4.03 -14.69
CA TRP A 61 18.13 5.08 -14.66
C TRP A 61 17.12 4.79 -13.55
N LEU A 62 16.34 5.81 -13.17
CA LEU A 62 15.13 5.56 -12.39
C LEU A 62 14.19 4.65 -13.19
N ALA A 63 13.67 3.61 -12.53
CA ALA A 63 12.67 2.74 -13.13
C ALA A 63 11.43 3.55 -13.53
N ASP A 64 10.69 3.04 -14.52
CA ASP A 64 9.43 3.66 -14.94
C ASP A 64 8.46 3.77 -13.73
N PRO A 65 7.66 4.84 -13.61
CA PRO A 65 6.68 4.95 -12.54
C PRO A 65 5.78 3.72 -12.40
N THR A 66 5.46 3.04 -13.50
CA THR A 66 4.68 1.79 -13.49
C THR A 66 5.41 0.67 -12.75
N GLU A 67 6.72 0.55 -12.94
CA GLU A 67 7.54 -0.45 -12.24
C GLU A 67 7.63 -0.15 -10.75
N TRP A 68 7.75 1.14 -10.37
CA TRP A 68 7.69 1.57 -8.98
C TRP A 68 6.33 1.24 -8.35
N ASN A 69 5.23 1.57 -9.03
CA ASN A 69 3.88 1.26 -8.56
C ASN A 69 3.68 -0.25 -8.42
N ASN A 70 4.16 -1.06 -9.36
CA ASN A 70 4.10 -2.52 -9.28
C ASN A 70 4.93 -3.07 -8.11
N ALA A 71 6.12 -2.50 -7.84
CA ALA A 71 6.95 -2.89 -6.70
C ALA A 71 6.28 -2.52 -5.37
N LEU A 72 5.75 -1.30 -5.25
CA LEU A 72 5.04 -0.83 -4.06
C LEU A 72 3.77 -1.65 -3.80
N ASN A 73 2.95 -1.90 -4.83
CA ASN A 73 1.74 -2.71 -4.71
C ASN A 73 2.03 -4.15 -4.29
N ARG A 74 3.12 -4.76 -4.81
CA ARG A 74 3.58 -6.08 -4.34
C ARG A 74 4.01 -6.07 -2.87
N GLY A 75 4.57 -4.96 -2.41
CA GLY A 75 4.90 -4.74 -0.99
C GLY A 75 3.63 -4.62 -0.15
N LEU A 76 2.75 -3.68 -0.50
CA LEU A 76 1.51 -3.38 0.23
C LEU A 76 0.55 -4.57 0.31
N ALA A 77 0.50 -5.42 -0.71
CA ALA A 77 -0.32 -6.64 -0.69
C ALA A 77 0.04 -7.61 0.45
N ARG A 78 1.18 -7.44 1.12
CA ARG A 78 1.60 -8.23 2.28
C ARG A 78 1.21 -7.60 3.61
N TYR A 79 0.78 -6.34 3.59
CA TYR A 79 0.41 -5.59 4.79
C TYR A 79 -1.10 -5.59 4.97
N TRP A 80 -1.47 -5.49 6.23
CA TRP A 80 -2.83 -5.56 6.70
C TRP A 80 -3.04 -4.46 7.73
N TYR A 81 -4.25 -3.95 7.81
CA TYR A 81 -4.65 -2.98 8.82
C TYR A 81 -5.95 -3.42 9.48
N VAL A 82 -6.14 -2.97 10.72
CA VAL A 82 -7.37 -3.17 11.46
C VAL A 82 -8.35 -2.07 11.06
N GLU A 83 -9.51 -2.46 10.57
CA GLU A 83 -10.64 -1.59 10.24
C GLU A 83 -11.81 -1.89 11.17
N ARG A 84 -12.62 -0.87 11.46
CA ARG A 84 -13.86 -0.98 12.20
C ARG A 84 -15.02 -0.65 11.28
N VAL A 85 -15.81 -1.65 10.94
CA VAL A 85 -16.94 -1.50 10.02
C VAL A 85 -18.23 -1.35 10.81
N PRO A 86 -19.03 -0.30 10.59
CA PRO A 86 -20.30 -0.14 11.27
C PRO A 86 -21.33 -1.18 10.80
N LEU A 87 -22.07 -1.74 11.74
CA LEU A 87 -23.16 -2.68 11.54
C LEU A 87 -24.39 -2.13 12.27
N VAL A 88 -25.38 -1.71 11.50
CA VAL A 88 -26.62 -1.14 12.03
C VAL A 88 -27.53 -2.26 12.51
N GLY A 89 -28.04 -2.14 13.73
CA GLY A 89 -29.00 -3.09 14.26
C GLY A 89 -30.30 -3.12 13.46
N VAL A 90 -30.85 -4.31 13.27
CA VAL A 90 -32.16 -4.52 12.66
C VAL A 90 -33.04 -5.28 13.64
N ALA A 91 -34.30 -4.84 13.78
CA ALA A 91 -35.22 -5.40 14.75
C ALA A 91 -35.40 -6.90 14.55
N ASN A 92 -35.21 -7.68 15.62
CA ASN A 92 -35.31 -9.14 15.65
C ASN A 92 -34.36 -9.87 14.67
N GLN A 93 -33.27 -9.22 14.25
CA GLN A 93 -32.26 -9.83 13.39
C GLN A 93 -31.04 -10.25 14.20
N GLU A 94 -30.80 -11.55 14.21
CA GLU A 94 -29.64 -12.18 14.86
C GLU A 94 -28.55 -12.57 13.86
N GLU A 95 -28.84 -12.58 12.56
CA GLU A 95 -27.88 -12.99 11.53
C GLU A 95 -27.63 -11.88 10.52
N TYR A 96 -26.37 -11.57 10.26
CA TYR A 96 -25.94 -10.54 9.32
C TYR A 96 -24.97 -11.16 8.30
N SER A 97 -25.33 -11.06 7.02
CA SER A 97 -24.42 -11.49 5.96
C SER A 97 -23.22 -10.57 5.88
N LEU A 98 -22.02 -11.14 5.96
CA LEU A 98 -20.77 -10.40 5.78
C LEU A 98 -20.34 -10.32 4.31
N ALA A 99 -21.13 -10.83 3.37
CA ALA A 99 -20.85 -10.76 1.94
C ALA A 99 -20.77 -9.31 1.40
N VAL A 100 -21.37 -8.35 2.12
CA VAL A 100 -21.25 -6.91 1.84
C VAL A 100 -19.82 -6.38 2.06
N LEU A 101 -18.96 -7.16 2.72
CA LEU A 101 -17.55 -6.87 2.96
C LEU A 101 -16.68 -7.84 2.15
N PRO A 102 -16.46 -7.58 0.84
CA PRO A 102 -15.81 -8.53 -0.07
C PRO A 102 -14.34 -8.84 0.25
N PHE A 103 -13.75 -8.10 1.19
CA PHE A 103 -12.39 -8.33 1.67
C PHE A 103 -12.30 -9.37 2.80
N LEU A 104 -13.43 -9.76 3.41
CA LEU A 104 -13.50 -10.84 4.39
C LEU A 104 -13.64 -12.16 3.64
N ARG A 105 -12.58 -12.97 3.71
CA ARG A 105 -12.48 -14.30 3.10
C ARG A 105 -12.47 -15.40 4.16
N ASP A 106 -12.00 -15.08 5.34
CA ASP A 106 -11.87 -16.01 6.46
C ASP A 106 -12.46 -15.39 7.73
N LYS A 107 -13.07 -16.23 8.57
CA LYS A 107 -13.57 -15.85 9.90
C LYS A 107 -12.46 -15.28 10.80
N GLU A 108 -11.21 -15.71 10.61
CA GLU A 108 -10.04 -15.27 11.39
C GLU A 108 -9.67 -13.80 11.13
N GLN A 109 -10.24 -13.21 10.08
CA GLN A 109 -10.13 -11.78 9.85
C GLN A 109 -11.04 -10.97 10.75
N VAL A 110 -11.98 -11.58 11.48
CA VAL A 110 -12.85 -10.91 12.44
C VAL A 110 -12.33 -11.14 13.85
N HIS A 111 -12.03 -10.06 14.56
CA HIS A 111 -11.44 -10.13 15.90
C HIS A 111 -12.47 -9.94 17.00
N ASP A 112 -13.38 -9.00 16.79
CA ASP A 112 -14.29 -8.55 17.82
C ASP A 112 -15.50 -7.83 17.23
N VAL A 113 -16.57 -7.77 18.02
CA VAL A 113 -17.72 -6.91 17.75
C VAL A 113 -17.86 -5.98 18.95
N ARG A 114 -17.84 -4.67 18.68
CA ARG A 114 -17.83 -3.64 19.71
C ARG A 114 -19.01 -2.71 19.60
N TRP A 115 -19.44 -2.16 20.72
CA TRP A 115 -20.37 -1.02 20.73
C TRP A 115 -19.61 0.22 21.13
N TYR A 116 -19.67 1.24 20.27
CA TYR A 116 -19.05 2.52 20.54
C TYR A 116 -20.11 3.54 20.98
N PRO A 117 -19.82 4.32 22.04
CA PRO A 117 -20.64 5.45 22.47
C PRO A 117 -20.82 6.47 21.35
N THR A 118 -22.05 6.75 20.97
CA THR A 118 -22.35 7.88 20.06
C THR A 118 -22.43 9.22 20.78
N SER A 119 -22.56 9.22 22.11
CA SER A 119 -22.84 10.42 22.92
C SER A 119 -21.64 10.94 23.72
N GLY A 120 -20.52 10.23 23.72
CA GLY A 120 -19.33 10.54 24.55
C GLY A 120 -19.52 10.33 26.06
N LEU A 121 -20.71 9.91 26.50
CA LEU A 121 -21.03 9.59 27.89
C LEU A 121 -21.00 8.08 28.18
N ASP A 122 -21.15 7.26 27.13
CA ASP A 122 -21.11 5.81 27.25
C ASP A 122 -19.65 5.30 27.18
N VAL A 123 -19.42 4.02 27.51
CA VAL A 123 -18.10 3.37 27.49
C VAL A 123 -17.95 2.51 26.23
N ASP A 124 -16.74 2.46 25.63
CA ASP A 124 -16.42 1.45 24.59
C ASP A 124 -16.53 0.06 25.21
N GLU A 125 -17.54 -0.68 24.81
CA GLU A 125 -17.76 -2.04 25.25
C GLU A 125 -17.27 -2.99 24.15
N SER A 126 -16.08 -3.55 24.40
CA SER A 126 -15.70 -4.82 23.78
C SER A 126 -16.47 -5.90 24.49
N PHE A 127 -17.31 -6.58 23.74
CA PHE A 127 -18.13 -7.62 24.34
C PHE A 127 -17.43 -8.99 24.28
N GLY A 128 -16.24 -9.09 23.70
CA GLY A 128 -15.31 -10.20 23.90
C GLY A 128 -15.74 -11.55 23.31
N VAL A 129 -14.73 -12.29 22.85
CA VAL A 129 -14.64 -13.69 22.41
C VAL A 129 -15.88 -14.32 21.75
N ASP A 130 -15.70 -14.72 20.50
CA ASP A 130 -16.59 -15.58 19.73
C ASP A 130 -17.18 -16.72 20.60
N GLY A 131 -18.51 -16.80 20.66
CA GLY A 131 -19.27 -17.88 21.30
C GLY A 131 -20.17 -17.46 22.45
N ARG A 132 -20.01 -16.26 23.03
CA ARG A 132 -20.87 -15.82 24.16
C ARG A 132 -22.13 -15.08 23.72
N TRP A 133 -21.97 -14.12 22.82
CA TRP A 133 -23.05 -13.23 22.35
C TRP A 133 -22.95 -12.93 20.86
N TRP A 134 -21.89 -13.39 20.21
CA TRP A 134 -21.72 -13.38 18.77
C TRP A 134 -20.84 -14.55 18.34
N ARG A 135 -20.92 -14.91 17.07
CA ARG A 135 -19.99 -15.85 16.43
C ARG A 135 -19.99 -15.68 14.92
N ILE A 136 -18.90 -16.07 14.26
CA ILE A 136 -18.90 -16.18 12.80
C ILE A 136 -19.24 -17.61 12.38
N ARG A 137 -20.31 -17.74 11.60
CA ARG A 137 -20.62 -18.97 10.87
C ARG A 137 -20.10 -18.83 9.45
N GLU A 138 -19.38 -19.84 9.00
CA GLU A 138 -18.96 -19.99 7.61
C GLU A 138 -19.76 -21.13 6.97
N ASP A 139 -20.39 -20.85 5.82
CA ASP A 139 -21.14 -21.84 5.05
C ASP A 139 -20.83 -21.63 3.56
N GLU A 140 -20.28 -22.65 2.89
CA GLU A 140 -19.84 -22.59 1.47
C GLU A 140 -18.99 -21.35 1.11
N GLY A 141 -18.14 -20.88 2.03
CA GLY A 141 -17.29 -19.69 1.84
C GLY A 141 -18.03 -18.35 2.04
N VAL A 142 -19.28 -18.39 2.49
CA VAL A 142 -20.05 -17.21 2.91
C VAL A 142 -19.95 -17.06 4.42
N LEU A 143 -19.44 -15.91 4.86
CA LEU A 143 -19.35 -15.56 6.27
C LEU A 143 -20.64 -14.85 6.73
N THR A 144 -21.18 -15.30 7.85
CA THR A 144 -22.37 -14.74 8.48
C THR A 144 -22.06 -14.47 9.95
N LEU A 145 -22.26 -13.23 10.38
CA LEU A 145 -22.18 -12.85 11.77
C LEU A 145 -23.50 -13.21 12.45
N GLN A 146 -23.45 -14.07 13.46
CA GLN A 146 -24.56 -14.35 14.35
C GLN A 146 -24.39 -13.57 15.65
N ILE A 147 -25.43 -12.93 16.16
CA ILE A 147 -25.44 -12.13 17.39
C ILE A 147 -26.65 -12.54 18.22
N HIS A 148 -26.45 -12.85 19.50
CA HIS A 148 -27.50 -13.20 20.43
C HIS A 148 -27.28 -12.53 21.80
N PRO A 149 -28.27 -11.80 22.35
CA PRO A 149 -29.60 -11.55 21.77
C PRO A 149 -29.57 -10.56 20.58
N ALA A 150 -30.65 -10.52 19.79
CA ALA A 150 -30.83 -9.51 18.75
C ALA A 150 -30.68 -8.07 19.31
N ILE A 151 -30.04 -7.21 18.52
CA ILE A 151 -29.79 -5.80 18.88
C ILE A 151 -30.92 -4.88 18.43
N ALA A 152 -31.07 -3.74 19.12
CA ALA A 152 -32.08 -2.75 18.79
C ALA A 152 -31.72 -1.98 17.51
N THR A 153 -32.73 -1.48 16.78
CA THR A 153 -32.52 -0.66 15.57
C THR A 153 -31.82 0.66 15.81
N THR A 154 -31.80 1.12 17.06
CA THR A 154 -31.12 2.34 17.50
C THR A 154 -29.66 2.11 17.86
N GLN A 155 -29.18 0.87 17.85
CA GLN A 155 -27.81 0.52 18.18
C GLN A 155 -26.99 0.30 16.91
N THR A 156 -25.77 0.83 16.90
CA THR A 156 -24.76 0.55 15.87
C THR A 156 -23.59 -0.18 16.53
N LEU A 157 -23.32 -1.39 16.08
CA LEU A 157 -22.14 -2.14 16.45
C LEU A 157 -21.03 -1.87 15.44
N TYR A 158 -19.81 -2.21 15.80
CA TYR A 158 -18.63 -2.10 14.96
C TYR A 158 -17.92 -3.44 14.93
N LEU A 159 -17.79 -3.99 13.72
CA LEU A 159 -17.02 -5.19 13.45
C LEU A 159 -15.55 -4.80 13.34
N GLU A 160 -14.71 -5.25 14.27
CA GLU A 160 -13.27 -5.07 14.21
C GLU A 160 -12.66 -6.21 13.38
N CYS A 161 -12.08 -5.86 12.23
CA CYS A 161 -11.60 -6.83 11.27
C CYS A 161 -10.27 -6.44 10.62
N THR A 162 -9.49 -7.43 10.19
CA THR A 162 -8.28 -7.22 9.38
C THR A 162 -8.64 -7.11 7.90
N ARG A 163 -8.24 -6.01 7.27
CA ARG A 163 -8.36 -5.78 5.84
C ARG A 163 -6.99 -5.72 5.16
N PRO A 164 -6.81 -6.32 3.97
CA PRO A 164 -5.57 -6.19 3.24
C PRO A 164 -5.43 -4.75 2.72
N MET A 165 -4.21 -4.23 2.72
CA MET A 165 -3.95 -2.89 2.23
C MET A 165 -4.38 -2.79 0.74
N PRO A 166 -5.21 -1.81 0.36
CA PRO A 166 -5.57 -1.63 -1.04
C PRO A 166 -4.33 -1.24 -1.86
N PRO A 167 -4.32 -1.53 -3.18
CA PRO A 167 -3.30 -1.00 -4.07
C PRO A 167 -3.24 0.52 -3.99
N LEU A 168 -2.05 1.09 -4.24
CA LEU A 168 -1.92 2.52 -4.44
C LEU A 168 -2.77 2.96 -5.62
N TYR A 169 -3.34 4.14 -5.46
CA TYR A 169 -3.90 4.92 -6.54
C TYR A 169 -2.84 5.07 -7.64
N THR A 170 -3.21 4.75 -8.88
CA THR A 170 -2.37 5.09 -10.04
C THR A 170 -2.36 6.60 -10.21
N ASP A 171 -1.39 7.14 -10.95
CA ASP A 171 -1.29 8.58 -11.19
C ASP A 171 -2.55 9.19 -11.86
N ASP A 172 -3.37 8.36 -12.52
CA ASP A 172 -4.66 8.74 -13.12
C ASP A 172 -5.88 8.56 -12.18
N SER A 173 -5.68 8.05 -10.97
CA SER A 173 -6.77 7.83 -10.02
C SER A 173 -7.16 9.12 -9.32
N ALA A 174 -8.47 9.38 -9.23
CA ALA A 174 -8.99 10.45 -8.39
C ALA A 174 -8.58 10.19 -6.94
N ALA A 175 -8.00 11.20 -6.29
CA ALA A 175 -7.72 11.13 -4.87
C ALA A 175 -9.01 10.83 -4.09
N PRO A 176 -8.99 9.92 -3.10
CA PRO A 176 -10.15 9.69 -2.26
C PRO A 176 -10.53 11.00 -1.56
N ALA A 177 -11.82 11.27 -1.46
CA ALA A 177 -12.30 12.42 -0.71
C ALA A 177 -11.72 12.35 0.71
N ASN A 178 -11.05 13.42 1.16
CA ASN A 178 -10.58 13.51 2.53
C ASN A 178 -11.77 13.29 3.46
N VAL A 179 -11.82 12.14 4.11
CA VAL A 179 -12.75 11.91 5.22
C VAL A 179 -12.16 12.66 6.40
N LEU A 180 -12.44 13.96 6.48
CA LEU A 180 -12.36 14.68 7.74
C LEU A 180 -13.31 13.94 8.68
N ARG A 181 -12.76 13.22 9.66
CA ARG A 181 -13.54 12.67 10.76
C ARG A 181 -14.25 13.86 11.42
N SER A 182 -15.56 13.97 11.22
CA SER A 182 -16.46 14.81 12.02
C SER A 182 -16.68 14.17 13.37
#